data_AF-A0A932N0Y6-F1
#
_entry.id   AF-A0A932N0Y6-F1
#
_cell.length_a   1.000
_cell.length_b   1.000
_cell.length_c   1.000
_cell.angle_alpha   90.00
_cell.angle_beta   90.00
_cell.angle_gamma   90.00
#
_symmetry.space_group_name_H-M   'P 1'
#
loop_
_entity.id
_entity.type
_entity.pdbx_description
1 polymer ?
#
loop_
_entity_poly.entity_id
_entity_poly.type
_entity_poly.pdbx_seq_one_letter_code
_entity_poly.pdbx_strand_id
1 'polypeptide(L)'
;MRENGASAKSAFTEDPAPAELPAVELDPPTPPPAELVHWLQLAERYVPILHDGDASAVVSAPRPYWSDPDRDIVGKSGSNSGYRSALVKVPVSSYRGRVGEDGELEPAYISSSVQQYGDGVLMLSLSMRWVDTGGEWVSHIMKLFPDEAAELAQTLLAGIALATGGQS
;
A
#
# COMPACT_ATOMS: atom_id res chain seq x y z
N MET A 1 -42.38 -16.17 -66.16
CA MET A 1 -42.36 -14.69 -66.26
C MET A 1 -41.01 -14.22 -65.75
N ARG A 2 -40.28 -13.45 -66.56
CA ARG A 2 -38.95 -12.90 -66.28
C ARG A 2 -39.10 -11.50 -65.71
N GLU A 3 -38.45 -11.19 -64.59
CA GLU A 3 -38.07 -9.83 -64.16
C GLU A 3 -36.70 -9.97 -63.46
N ASN A 4 -35.59 -9.64 -64.11
CA ASN A 4 -34.94 -8.32 -64.18
C ASN A 4 -34.63 -7.69 -62.81
N GLY A 5 -33.60 -8.19 -62.13
CA GLY A 5 -32.94 -7.52 -61.01
C GLY A 5 -31.65 -6.84 -61.48
N ALA A 6 -31.66 -5.51 -61.52
CA ALA A 6 -30.56 -4.67 -61.98
C ALA A 6 -29.33 -4.77 -61.06
N SER A 7 -28.15 -4.91 -61.68
CA SER A 7 -26.85 -4.83 -61.01
C SER A 7 -26.46 -3.35 -60.83
N ALA A 8 -26.53 -2.86 -59.59
CA ALA A 8 -25.99 -1.55 -59.24
C ALA A 8 -24.46 -1.65 -59.17
N LYS A 9 -23.77 -1.01 -60.13
CA LYS A 9 -22.32 -0.81 -60.08
C LYS A 9 -22.00 0.19 -58.97
N SER A 10 -21.37 -0.30 -57.90
CA SER A 10 -20.80 0.55 -56.85
C SER A 10 -19.68 1.40 -57.43
N ALA A 11 -19.87 2.72 -57.48
CA ALA A 11 -18.82 3.68 -57.80
C ALA A 11 -17.99 3.89 -56.53
N PHE A 12 -16.87 3.19 -56.41
CA PHE A 12 -15.82 3.54 -55.46
C PHE A 12 -15.28 4.90 -55.88
N THR A 13 -15.64 5.93 -55.10
CA THR A 13 -15.03 7.26 -55.20
C THR A 13 -13.71 7.14 -54.45
N GLU A 14 -12.59 7.30 -55.14
CA GLU A 14 -11.27 7.33 -54.52
C GLU A 14 -11.23 8.50 -53.52
N ASP A 15 -11.00 8.16 -52.25
CA ASP A 15 -10.76 9.16 -51.20
C ASP A 15 -9.51 9.98 -51.58
N PRO A 16 -9.53 11.32 -51.49
CA PRO A 16 -8.35 12.11 -51.77
C PRO A 16 -7.23 11.71 -50.81
N ALA A 17 -6.02 11.53 -51.36
CA ALA A 17 -4.84 11.20 -50.58
C ALA A 17 -4.70 12.15 -49.38
N PRO A 18 -4.40 11.65 -48.18
CA PRO A 18 -4.30 12.48 -46.98
C PRO A 18 -3.26 13.56 -47.25
N ALA A 19 -3.67 14.82 -47.11
CA ALA A 19 -2.79 15.96 -47.29
C ALA A 19 -1.58 15.79 -46.37
N GLU A 20 -0.37 15.78 -46.95
CA GLU A 20 0.87 15.77 -46.19
C GLU A 20 0.90 17.00 -45.30
N LEU A 21 0.78 16.80 -43.99
CA LEU A 21 0.96 17.87 -43.02
C LEU A 21 2.42 18.33 -43.10
N PRO A 22 2.69 19.65 -43.13
CA PRO A 22 4.06 20.14 -43.13
C PRO A 22 4.79 19.60 -41.91
N ALA A 23 6.06 19.22 -42.08
CA ALA A 23 6.91 18.73 -41.02
C ALA A 23 6.89 19.73 -39.85
N VAL A 24 6.41 19.28 -38.69
CA VAL A 24 6.44 20.07 -37.47
C VAL A 24 7.89 20.24 -37.09
N GLU A 25 8.37 21.48 -37.08
CA GLU A 25 9.71 21.83 -36.60
C GLU A 25 9.78 21.47 -35.11
N LEU A 26 10.52 20.41 -34.78
CA LEU A 26 10.61 19.83 -33.43
C LEU A 26 11.68 20.50 -32.56
N ASP A 27 12.41 21.47 -33.11
CA ASP A 27 13.49 22.11 -32.36
C ASP A 27 12.88 22.96 -31.23
N PRO A 28 13.16 22.63 -29.96
CA PRO A 28 12.61 23.38 -28.85
C PRO A 28 13.12 24.82 -28.92
N PRO A 29 12.25 25.83 -28.69
CA PRO A 29 12.69 27.21 -28.66
C PRO A 29 13.81 27.36 -27.62
N THR A 30 14.92 27.95 -28.05
CA THR A 30 16.05 28.28 -27.18
C THR A 30 16.05 29.80 -26.98
N PRO A 31 15.86 30.29 -25.73
CA PRO A 31 15.74 29.54 -24.48
C PRO A 31 14.34 28.92 -24.27
N PRO A 32 14.22 27.95 -23.34
CA PRO A 32 12.94 27.32 -23.01
C PRO A 32 11.89 28.37 -22.59
N PRO A 33 10.58 28.12 -22.84
CA PRO A 33 9.52 29.02 -22.41
C PRO A 33 9.57 29.29 -20.90
N ALA A 34 9.22 30.51 -20.48
CA ALA A 34 9.29 30.91 -19.07
C ALA A 34 8.42 30.04 -18.16
N GLU A 35 7.30 29.54 -18.68
CA GLU A 35 6.40 28.61 -18.02
C GLU A 35 7.07 27.26 -17.75
N LEU A 36 7.88 26.77 -18.69
CA LEU A 36 8.65 25.53 -18.53
C LEU A 36 9.76 25.70 -17.49
N VAL A 37 10.45 26.85 -17.51
CA VAL A 37 11.45 27.18 -16.48
C VAL A 37 10.81 27.23 -15.09
N HIS A 38 9.65 27.89 -14.96
CA HIS A 38 8.92 27.97 -13.70
C HIS A 38 8.42 26.59 -13.22
N TRP A 39 7.93 25.75 -14.13
CA TRP A 39 7.52 24.38 -13.82
C TRP A 39 8.69 23.53 -13.30
N LEU A 40 9.86 23.60 -13.95
CA LEU A 40 11.05 22.87 -13.51
C LEU A 40 11.52 23.34 -12.12
N GLN A 41 11.45 24.64 -11.85
CA GLN A 41 11.75 25.19 -10.51
C GLN A 41 10.77 24.67 -9.44
N LEU A 42 9.49 24.55 -9.75
CA LEU A 42 8.51 23.95 -8.83
C LEU A 42 8.75 22.46 -8.64
N ALA A 43 9.12 21.74 -9.71
CA ALA A 43 9.41 20.30 -9.67
C ALA A 43 10.65 19.97 -8.82
N GLU A 44 11.62 20.88 -8.74
CA GLU A 44 12.82 20.75 -7.92
C GLU A 44 12.61 21.14 -6.46
N ARG A 45 11.44 21.68 -6.10
CA ARG A 45 11.19 22.14 -4.73
C ARG A 45 11.16 20.96 -3.76
N TYR A 46 12.14 20.93 -2.86
CA TYR A 46 12.08 20.09 -1.68
C TYR A 46 11.09 20.67 -0.68
N VAL A 47 10.06 19.91 -0.30
CA VAL A 47 9.04 20.30 0.68
C VAL A 47 9.11 19.36 1.89
N PRO A 48 10.11 19.52 2.78
CA PRO A 48 10.19 18.70 3.98
C PRO A 48 9.10 19.09 4.96
N ILE A 49 8.53 18.08 5.63
CA ILE A 49 7.79 18.27 6.88
C ILE A 49 8.78 17.94 7.99
N LEU A 50 9.24 18.94 8.73
CA LEU A 50 10.05 18.74 9.93
C LEU A 50 9.10 18.34 11.07
N HIS A 51 9.30 17.14 11.62
CA HIS A 51 8.44 16.60 12.66
C HIS A 51 9.24 15.98 13.82
N ASP A 52 10.58 15.97 13.78
CA ASP A 52 11.48 15.49 14.84
C ASP A 52 11.14 14.10 15.43
N GLY A 53 10.48 13.26 14.64
CA GLY A 53 9.97 11.95 15.07
C GLY A 53 8.66 11.97 15.87
N ASP A 54 8.07 13.13 16.13
CA ASP A 54 6.78 13.26 16.83
C ASP A 54 5.60 13.17 15.85
N ALA A 55 4.88 12.05 15.89
CA ALA A 55 3.69 11.87 15.07
C ALA A 55 2.58 12.89 15.38
N SER A 56 2.53 13.45 16.59
CA SER A 56 1.52 14.44 16.96
C SER A 56 1.66 15.78 16.22
N ALA A 57 2.84 16.04 15.63
CA ALA A 57 3.07 17.20 14.77
C ALA A 57 2.42 17.06 13.38
N VAL A 58 2.06 15.84 12.97
CA VAL A 58 1.58 15.53 11.59
C VAL A 58 0.18 14.90 11.59
N VAL A 59 -0.18 14.18 12.67
CA VAL A 59 -1.48 13.52 12.84
C VAL A 59 -2.48 14.51 13.45
N SER A 60 -3.57 14.78 12.74
CA SER A 60 -4.60 15.71 13.22
C SER A 60 -5.51 15.10 14.29
N ALA A 61 -5.61 13.77 14.33
CA ALA A 61 -6.36 13.06 15.34
C ALA A 61 -5.69 13.15 16.73
N PRO A 62 -6.46 13.16 17.83
CA PRO A 62 -5.89 13.16 19.17
C PRO A 62 -5.17 11.84 19.46
N ARG A 63 -4.06 11.92 20.22
CA ARG A 63 -3.28 10.76 20.66
C ARG A 63 -4.12 9.85 21.58
N PRO A 64 -4.27 8.55 21.26
CA PRO A 64 -4.94 7.59 22.14
C PRO A 64 -4.12 7.24 23.38
N TYR A 65 -4.79 6.91 24.48
CA TYR A 65 -4.13 6.51 25.73
C TYR A 65 -3.30 5.22 25.61
N TRP A 66 -3.62 4.36 24.64
CA TRP A 66 -2.93 3.09 24.40
C TRP A 66 -1.72 3.23 23.47
N SER A 67 -1.50 4.40 22.86
CA SER A 67 -0.37 4.61 21.96
C SER A 67 0.94 4.65 22.75
N ASP A 68 1.98 4.05 22.17
CA ASP A 68 3.35 4.11 22.66
C ASP A 68 4.13 5.09 21.76
N PRO A 69 4.56 6.27 22.28
CA PRO A 69 5.28 7.27 21.50
C PRO A 69 6.53 6.71 20.79
N ASP A 70 7.20 5.73 21.37
CA ASP A 70 8.40 5.10 20.79
C ASP A 70 8.08 4.18 19.60
N ARG A 71 6.79 3.91 19.36
CA ARG A 71 6.28 3.04 18.31
C ARG A 71 5.50 3.77 17.22
N ASP A 72 5.31 5.06 17.39
CA ASP A 72 4.60 5.89 16.42
C ASP A 72 5.27 5.80 15.04
N ILE A 73 4.45 5.91 14.00
CA ILE A 73 4.90 5.88 12.63
C ILE A 73 4.84 7.31 12.13
N VAL A 74 5.95 7.83 11.63
CA VAL A 74 5.94 9.09 10.87
C VAL A 74 6.31 8.81 9.43
N GLY A 75 5.31 8.96 8.56
CA GLY A 75 5.43 8.74 7.13
C GLY A 75 5.69 10.03 6.37
N LYS A 76 5.64 9.94 5.04
CA LYS A 76 5.78 11.10 4.13
C LYS A 76 4.57 12.04 4.12
N SER A 77 3.48 11.66 4.78
CA SER A 77 2.22 12.39 4.83
C SER A 77 1.49 12.10 6.15
N GLY A 78 0.51 12.94 6.50
CA GLY A 78 -0.38 12.66 7.64
C GLY A 78 -1.09 11.30 7.50
N SER A 79 -1.54 10.96 6.28
CA SER A 79 -2.16 9.65 6.00
C SER A 79 -1.23 8.44 6.18
N ASN A 80 0.09 8.64 6.09
CA ASN A 80 1.09 7.60 6.32
C ASN A 80 1.73 7.71 7.72
N SER A 81 1.26 8.66 8.54
CA SER A 81 1.68 8.83 9.92
C SER A 81 0.57 8.34 10.84
N GLY A 82 0.92 7.87 12.03
CA GLY A 82 -0.07 7.34 12.94
C GLY A 82 0.49 6.92 14.29
N TYR A 83 -0.41 6.88 15.27
CA TYR A 83 -0.13 6.36 16.59
C TYR A 83 -0.19 4.84 16.59
N ARG A 84 0.71 4.17 17.32
CA ARG A 84 0.76 2.71 17.37
C ARG A 84 0.85 2.20 18.80
N SER A 85 0.19 1.08 19.09
CA SER A 85 0.34 0.38 20.38
C SER A 85 1.66 -0.37 20.45
N ALA A 86 2.01 -0.83 21.66
CA ALA A 86 2.99 -1.89 21.82
C ALA A 86 2.60 -3.14 20.99
N LEU A 87 3.62 -3.89 20.56
CA LEU A 87 3.45 -5.14 19.81
C LEU A 87 3.21 -6.29 20.79
N VAL A 88 2.13 -7.04 20.58
CA VAL A 88 1.94 -8.35 21.20
C VAL A 88 2.49 -9.41 20.24
N LYS A 89 3.34 -10.32 20.71
CA LYS A 89 3.92 -11.41 19.91
C LYS A 89 3.48 -12.76 20.45
N VAL A 90 3.07 -13.66 19.56
CA VAL A 90 2.73 -15.06 19.84
C VAL A 90 3.68 -15.94 19.02
N PRO A 91 4.49 -16.81 19.67
CA PRO A 91 5.42 -17.68 18.95
C PRO A 91 4.66 -18.70 18.11
N VAL A 92 5.19 -19.02 16.93
CA VAL A 92 4.63 -19.99 15.98
C VAL A 92 5.62 -21.13 15.80
N SER A 93 5.40 -22.23 16.51
CA SER A 93 6.31 -23.39 16.52
C SER A 93 6.33 -24.18 15.21
N SER A 94 5.32 -24.02 14.35
CA SER A 94 5.26 -24.67 13.04
C SER A 94 6.16 -24.03 11.99
N TYR A 95 6.79 -22.89 12.28
CA TYR A 95 7.67 -22.16 11.37
C TYR A 95 9.09 -22.02 11.94
N ARG A 96 10.06 -21.82 11.05
CA ARG A 96 11.47 -21.66 11.43
C ARG A 96 11.73 -20.29 12.06
N GLY A 97 12.38 -20.31 13.22
CA GLY A 97 13.05 -19.15 13.79
C GLY A 97 14.53 -19.11 13.41
N ARG A 98 15.29 -18.23 14.05
CA ARG A 98 16.75 -18.11 13.92
C ARG A 98 17.41 -18.24 15.28
N VAL A 99 18.61 -18.80 15.31
CA VAL A 99 19.53 -18.64 16.45
C VAL A 99 20.43 -17.44 16.12
N GLY A 100 20.41 -16.41 16.96
CA GLY A 100 21.26 -15.24 16.86
C GLY A 100 22.74 -15.58 17.12
N GLU A 101 23.62 -14.61 16.87
CA GLU A 101 25.07 -14.79 17.06
C GLU A 101 25.43 -15.09 18.53
N ASP A 102 24.65 -14.54 19.46
CA ASP A 102 24.81 -14.76 20.90
C ASP A 102 24.18 -16.07 21.40
N GLY A 103 23.67 -16.91 20.50
CA GLY A 103 22.99 -18.16 20.83
C GLY A 103 21.53 -17.99 21.25
N GLU A 104 21.00 -16.76 21.23
CA GLU A 104 19.58 -16.51 21.52
C GLU A 104 18.68 -17.09 20.43
N LEU A 105 17.68 -17.87 20.82
CA LEU A 105 16.68 -18.39 19.89
C LEU A 105 15.58 -17.34 19.68
N GLU A 106 15.50 -16.79 18.47
CA GLU A 106 14.40 -15.94 18.03
C GLU A 106 13.37 -16.79 17.25
N PRO A 107 12.21 -17.13 17.83
CA PRO A 107 11.21 -17.95 17.16
C PRO A 107 10.51 -17.18 16.03
N ALA A 108 9.93 -17.90 15.07
CA ALA A 108 8.87 -17.33 14.25
C ALA A 108 7.71 -16.88 15.13
N TYR A 109 7.01 -15.81 14.75
CA TYR A 109 5.91 -15.27 15.53
C TYR A 109 4.83 -14.62 14.67
N ILE A 110 3.61 -14.62 15.19
CA ILE A 110 2.55 -13.70 14.78
C ILE A 110 2.56 -12.54 15.76
N SER A 111 2.48 -11.31 15.26
CA SER A 111 2.33 -10.13 16.10
C SER A 111 1.13 -9.29 15.74
N SER A 112 0.55 -8.65 16.75
CA SER A 112 -0.58 -7.75 16.61
C SER A 112 -0.25 -6.37 17.21
N SER A 113 -0.79 -5.32 16.60
CA SER A 113 -0.79 -3.96 17.15
C SER A 113 -2.02 -3.19 16.69
N VAL A 114 -2.46 -2.24 17.51
CA VAL A 114 -3.48 -1.25 17.13
C VAL A 114 -2.78 -0.03 16.55
N GLN A 115 -3.34 0.53 15.49
CA GLN A 115 -2.84 1.72 14.82
C GLN A 115 -3.98 2.71 14.58
N GLN A 116 -3.68 4.00 14.73
CA GLN A 116 -4.57 5.09 14.34
C GLN A 116 -3.81 6.02 13.39
N TYR A 117 -4.30 6.16 12.17
CA TYR A 117 -3.69 7.01 11.16
C TYR A 117 -4.07 8.50 11.31
N GLY A 118 -3.39 9.35 10.54
CA GLY A 118 -3.56 10.81 10.52
C GLY A 118 -5.00 11.31 10.51
N ASP A 119 -5.88 10.62 9.79
CA ASP A 119 -7.30 10.91 9.61
C ASP A 119 -8.20 10.33 10.71
N GLY A 120 -7.62 9.69 11.73
CA GLY A 120 -8.33 9.04 12.81
C GLY A 120 -8.80 7.62 12.49
N VAL A 121 -8.45 7.06 11.33
CA VAL A 121 -8.82 5.70 10.97
C VAL A 121 -8.07 4.71 11.86
N LEU A 122 -8.85 3.87 12.55
CA LEU A 122 -8.35 2.78 13.39
C LEU A 122 -8.19 1.49 12.58
N MET A 123 -7.04 0.86 12.72
CA MET A 123 -6.76 -0.44 12.12
C MET A 123 -6.02 -1.34 13.11
N LEU A 124 -6.28 -2.64 13.02
CA LEU A 124 -5.47 -3.67 13.67
C LEU A 124 -4.50 -4.24 12.63
N SER A 125 -3.22 -4.20 12.95
CA SER A 125 -2.19 -4.80 12.11
C SER A 125 -1.81 -6.15 12.68
N LEU A 126 -2.00 -7.19 11.86
CA LEU A 126 -1.54 -8.54 12.11
C LEU A 126 -0.34 -8.80 11.20
N SER A 127 0.75 -9.32 11.74
CA SER A 127 1.92 -9.68 10.93
C SER A 127 2.50 -11.01 11.33
N MET A 128 2.89 -11.81 10.37
CA MET A 128 3.63 -13.04 10.59
C MET A 128 5.08 -12.84 10.17
N ARG A 129 6.03 -13.26 11.02
CA ARG A 129 7.46 -13.21 10.76
C ARG A 129 8.08 -14.59 10.94
N TRP A 130 8.86 -15.05 9.95
CA TRP A 130 9.51 -16.36 9.95
C TRP A 130 10.80 -16.34 9.12
N VAL A 131 11.64 -17.36 9.28
CA VAL A 131 12.84 -17.56 8.46
C VAL A 131 12.51 -18.46 7.27
N ASP A 132 12.83 -18.02 6.06
CA ASP A 132 12.60 -18.79 4.84
C ASP A 132 13.66 -19.90 4.61
N THR A 133 13.63 -20.53 3.44
CA THR A 133 14.61 -21.58 3.09
C THR A 133 16.01 -21.04 2.81
N GLY A 134 16.14 -19.75 2.49
CA GLY A 134 17.41 -19.06 2.30
C GLY A 134 18.06 -18.60 3.60
N GLY A 135 17.35 -18.69 4.73
CA GLY A 135 17.82 -18.22 6.03
C GLY A 135 17.48 -16.75 6.31
N GLU A 136 16.68 -16.12 5.46
CA GLU A 136 16.30 -14.72 5.58
C GLU A 136 14.98 -14.55 6.32
N TRP A 137 14.87 -13.45 7.06
CA TRP A 137 13.63 -13.07 7.73
C TRP A 137 12.62 -12.57 6.69
N VAL A 138 11.50 -13.27 6.58
CA VAL A 138 10.35 -12.87 5.79
C VAL A 138 9.24 -12.42 6.72
N SER A 139 8.49 -11.40 6.30
CA SER A 139 7.29 -10.97 7.00
C SER A 139 6.16 -10.68 6.04
N HIS A 140 4.93 -11.00 6.46
CA HIS A 140 3.71 -10.57 5.80
C HIS A 140 2.87 -9.80 6.79
N ILE A 141 2.28 -8.70 6.32
CA ILE A 141 1.48 -7.80 7.14
C ILE A 141 0.09 -7.69 6.51
N MET A 142 -0.92 -7.85 7.34
CA MET A 142 -2.31 -7.58 7.05
C MET A 142 -2.79 -6.45 7.97
N LYS A 143 -3.65 -5.59 7.45
CA LYS A 143 -4.35 -4.56 8.23
C LYS A 143 -5.84 -4.83 8.09
N LEU A 144 -6.54 -4.76 9.20
CA LEU A 144 -7.97 -5.03 9.32
C LEU A 144 -8.63 -3.86 10.02
N PHE A 145 -9.85 -3.53 9.62
CA PHE A 145 -10.72 -2.70 10.44
C PHE A 145 -11.14 -3.45 11.71
N PRO A 146 -11.61 -2.75 12.76
CA PRO A 146 -11.99 -3.39 14.03
C PRO A 146 -13.07 -4.49 13.89
N ASP A 147 -14.03 -4.31 13.00
CA ASP A 147 -15.08 -5.27 12.69
C ASP A 147 -14.54 -6.51 11.96
N GLU A 148 -13.72 -6.31 10.93
CA GLU A 148 -13.04 -7.40 10.22
C GLU A 148 -12.13 -8.22 11.16
N ALA A 149 -11.42 -7.55 12.05
CA ALA A 149 -10.57 -8.20 13.05
C ALA A 149 -11.39 -9.00 14.07
N ALA A 150 -12.55 -8.49 14.47
CA ALA A 150 -13.48 -9.20 15.35
C ALA A 150 -14.04 -10.46 14.67
N GLU A 151 -14.41 -10.37 13.40
CA GLU A 151 -14.86 -11.52 12.60
C GLU A 151 -13.76 -12.58 12.42
N LEU A 152 -12.52 -12.15 12.15
CA LEU A 152 -11.37 -13.05 12.10
C LEU A 152 -11.16 -13.75 13.45
N ALA A 153 -11.23 -13.01 14.56
CA ALA A 153 -11.07 -13.58 15.90
C ALA A 153 -12.15 -14.64 16.20
N GLN A 154 -13.41 -14.36 15.87
CA GLN A 154 -14.50 -15.33 16.03
C GLN A 154 -14.29 -16.57 15.14
N THR A 155 -13.84 -16.38 13.91
CA THR A 155 -13.52 -17.48 12.99
C THR A 155 -12.41 -18.38 13.55
N LEU A 156 -11.36 -17.78 14.12
CA LEU A 156 -10.27 -18.52 14.76
C LEU A 156 -10.76 -19.32 15.99
N LEU A 157 -11.60 -18.70 16.83
CA LEU A 157 -12.20 -19.37 17.99
C LEU A 157 -13.10 -20.55 17.57
N ALA A 158 -13.93 -20.37 16.54
CA ALA A 158 -14.74 -21.44 15.99
C ALA A 158 -13.89 -22.59 15.43
N GLY A 159 -12.78 -22.28 14.74
CA GLY A 159 -11.82 -23.27 14.25
C GLY A 159 -11.16 -24.07 15.38
N ILE A 160 -10.80 -23.42 16.49
CA ILE A 160 -10.27 -24.08 17.70
C ILE A 160 -11.32 -25.03 18.30
N ALA A 161 -12.57 -24.56 18.46
CA ALA A 161 -13.66 -25.38 18.98
C ALA A 161 -13.89 -26.61 18.10
N LEU A 162 -13.85 -26.46 16.77
CA LEU A 162 -13.95 -27.57 15.82
C LEU A 162 -12.80 -28.58 15.99
N ALA A 163 -11.56 -28.09 16.12
CA ALA A 163 -10.37 -28.94 16.25
C ALA A 163 -10.31 -29.72 17.58
N THR A 164 -10.93 -29.18 18.63
CA THR A 164 -10.94 -29.76 19.99
C THR A 164 -12.21 -30.54 20.31
N GLY A 165 -13.15 -30.64 19.36
CA GLY A 165 -14.42 -31.35 19.55
C GLY A 165 -15.39 -30.63 20.51
N GLY A 166 -15.30 -29.31 20.62
CA GLY A 166 -16.18 -28.49 21.45
C GLY A 166 -15.93 -28.60 22.96
N GLN A 167 -14.81 -29.20 23.38
CA GLN A 167 -14.39 -29.22 24.78
C GLN A 167 -13.64 -27.92 25.09
N SER A 168 -14.39 -26.88 25.49
CA SER A 168 -13.87 -25.61 26.00
C SER A 168 -14.18 -25.44 27.48
#